data_AF-A0A6V7VNB8-F1
#
_entry.id   AF-A0A6V7VNB8-F1
#
_cell.length_a   1.000
_cell.length_b   1.000
_cell.length_c   1.000
_cell.angle_alpha   90.00
_cell.angle_beta   90.00
_cell.angle_gamma   90.00
#
_symmetry.space_group_name_H-M   'P 1'
#
loop_
_entity.id
_entity.type
_entity.pdbx_description
1 polymer ?
#
loop_
_entity_poly.entity_id
_entity_poly.type
_entity_poly.pdbx_seq_one_letter_code
_entity_poly.pdbx_strand_id
1 'polypeptide(L)'
;MLIFLLYIFRLFKMFSLAPETQLDVLKCCNFEQLFSLKQTNFYFRNFINKYEGELARMKFYKLSQIGIKMIDSLEKDSYKIKRLGPVVFEFLLNDKLVKKWRTAIAESVPLFLHGVRDDSADSDDESEDNDEGDDADEEEDDNAENDLKDFAVQLIKPEDMKFRYILKMPKIPKTIEEMIVIRCWLEQLLNCAFENAHNIIFNPQMIDLLFGNDKTILKQFHVQSFYLEARNNTIENFLKFGLNRFAIYKDFTIVFRDDISKQNEDILFNIIINEGNKLPQVCFGDFDSFRLYDLIVEVSYQCKAYSLQ
;
A
#
# COMPACT_ATOMS: atom_id res chain seq x y z
N MET A 1 10.93 -22.70 -18.83
CA MET A 1 11.05 -22.84 -20.30
C MET A 1 9.89 -23.62 -20.94
N LEU A 2 9.47 -24.78 -20.42
CA LEU A 2 8.29 -25.52 -20.94
C LEU A 2 6.95 -24.77 -20.85
N ILE A 3 6.73 -23.96 -19.80
CA ILE A 3 5.51 -23.13 -19.66
C ILE A 3 5.48 -22.01 -20.73
N PHE A 4 6.65 -21.52 -21.16
CA PHE A 4 6.78 -20.50 -22.19
C PHE A 4 6.41 -21.05 -23.59
N LEU A 5 6.74 -22.32 -23.86
CA LEU A 5 6.36 -23.03 -25.09
C LEU A 5 4.85 -23.35 -25.17
N LEU A 6 4.21 -23.66 -24.03
CA LEU A 6 2.74 -23.77 -23.94
C LEU A 6 2.03 -22.42 -24.14
N TYR A 7 2.67 -21.32 -23.72
CA TYR A 7 2.20 -19.96 -23.96
C TYR A 7 2.26 -19.59 -25.45
N ILE A 8 3.34 -19.94 -26.16
CA ILE A 8 3.49 -19.68 -27.61
C ILE A 8 2.45 -20.46 -28.43
N PHE A 9 2.15 -21.72 -28.08
CA PHE A 9 1.12 -22.51 -28.75
C PHE A 9 -0.31 -21.99 -28.53
N ARG A 10 -0.59 -21.34 -27.39
CA ARG A 10 -1.86 -20.63 -27.15
C ARG A 10 -1.91 -19.25 -27.81
N LEU A 11 -0.77 -18.55 -27.91
CA LEU A 11 -0.67 -17.24 -28.56
C LEU A 11 -1.02 -17.31 -30.05
N PHE A 12 -0.64 -18.39 -30.75
CA PHE A 12 -1.03 -18.61 -32.16
C PHE A 12 -2.55 -18.70 -32.35
N LYS A 13 -3.28 -19.31 -31.40
CA LYS A 13 -4.74 -19.33 -31.40
C LYS A 13 -5.34 -17.98 -31.03
N MET A 14 -4.69 -17.21 -30.16
CA MET A 14 -5.18 -15.90 -29.76
C MET A 14 -5.34 -14.95 -30.95
N PHE A 15 -4.43 -14.97 -31.93
CA PHE A 15 -4.54 -14.14 -33.15
C PHE A 15 -5.80 -14.43 -33.98
N SER A 16 -6.35 -15.64 -33.87
CA SER A 16 -7.56 -16.04 -34.61
C SER A 16 -8.87 -15.71 -33.89
N LEU A 17 -8.80 -15.26 -32.64
CA LEU A 17 -9.98 -14.86 -31.87
C LEU A 17 -10.41 -13.44 -32.24
N ALA A 18 -11.70 -13.13 -32.07
CA ALA A 18 -12.20 -11.76 -32.18
C ALA A 18 -11.52 -10.85 -31.13
N PRO A 19 -11.28 -9.55 -31.43
CA PRO A 19 -10.66 -8.61 -30.48
C PRO A 19 -11.30 -8.63 -29.08
N GLU A 20 -12.62 -8.70 -28.99
CA GLU A 20 -13.36 -8.73 -27.72
C GLU A 20 -12.98 -9.98 -26.90
N THR A 21 -12.88 -11.14 -27.55
CA THR A 21 -12.46 -12.38 -26.89
C THR A 21 -10.98 -12.35 -26.51
N GLN A 22 -10.11 -11.75 -27.33
CA GLN A 22 -8.71 -11.56 -26.98
C GLN A 22 -8.56 -10.65 -25.76
N LEU A 23 -9.34 -9.58 -25.72
CA LEU A 23 -9.43 -8.65 -24.60
C LEU A 23 -9.87 -9.37 -23.32
N ASP A 24 -10.92 -10.18 -23.37
CA ASP A 24 -11.39 -10.97 -22.22
C ASP A 24 -10.33 -11.95 -21.71
N VAL A 25 -9.60 -12.62 -22.61
CA VAL A 25 -8.47 -13.48 -22.24
C VAL A 25 -7.35 -12.68 -21.59
N LEU A 26 -7.05 -11.49 -22.12
CA LEU A 26 -6.02 -10.61 -21.57
C LEU A 26 -6.44 -9.97 -20.24
N LYS A 27 -7.73 -9.76 -19.97
CA LYS A 27 -8.24 -9.34 -18.65
C LYS A 27 -7.91 -10.36 -17.55
N CYS A 28 -7.72 -11.62 -17.91
CA CYS A 28 -7.26 -12.65 -16.98
C CYS A 28 -5.73 -12.64 -16.73
N CYS A 29 -4.97 -11.83 -17.48
CA CYS A 29 -3.51 -11.75 -17.32
C CYS A 29 -3.15 -10.72 -16.24
N ASN A 30 -2.19 -11.05 -15.38
CA ASN A 30 -1.64 -10.11 -14.42
C ASN A 30 -0.71 -9.08 -15.10
N PHE A 31 -0.24 -8.07 -14.35
CA PHE A 31 0.61 -7.01 -14.91
C PHE A 31 1.88 -7.55 -15.55
N GLU A 32 2.59 -8.47 -14.91
CA GLU A 32 3.84 -9.03 -15.44
C GLU A 32 3.59 -9.86 -16.71
N GLN A 33 2.47 -10.59 -16.77
CA GLN A 33 2.04 -11.34 -17.95
C GLN A 33 1.66 -10.41 -19.09
N LEU A 34 0.86 -9.38 -18.82
CA LEU A 34 0.51 -8.34 -19.80
C LEU A 34 1.75 -7.60 -20.28
N PHE A 35 2.66 -7.25 -19.38
CA PHE A 35 3.91 -6.58 -19.71
C PHE A 35 4.83 -7.48 -20.55
N SER A 36 4.97 -8.76 -20.19
CA SER A 36 5.72 -9.73 -20.96
C SER A 36 5.12 -9.93 -22.34
N LEU A 37 3.79 -10.10 -22.43
CA LEU A 37 3.06 -10.19 -23.70
C LEU A 37 3.27 -8.96 -24.57
N LYS A 38 3.22 -7.77 -23.98
CA LYS A 38 3.50 -6.49 -24.62
C LYS A 38 4.92 -6.43 -25.20
N GLN A 39 5.88 -7.14 -24.62
CA GLN A 39 7.25 -7.24 -25.16
C GLN A 39 7.42 -8.35 -26.20
N THR A 40 6.57 -9.38 -26.23
CA THR A 40 6.75 -10.52 -27.14
C THR A 40 6.59 -10.18 -28.62
N ASN A 41 5.61 -9.36 -29.00
CA ASN A 41 5.47 -8.90 -30.38
C ASN A 41 4.73 -7.56 -30.53
N PHE A 42 4.85 -6.95 -31.72
CA PHE A 42 4.23 -5.67 -32.07
C PHE A 42 2.70 -5.67 -31.99
N TYR A 43 2.05 -6.80 -32.32
CA TYR A 43 0.61 -6.94 -32.25
C TYR A 43 0.09 -6.84 -30.82
N PHE A 44 0.59 -7.66 -29.89
CA PHE A 44 0.16 -7.60 -28.49
C PHE A 44 0.49 -6.27 -27.86
N ARG A 45 1.63 -5.67 -28.25
CA ARG A 45 1.95 -4.32 -27.80
C ARG A 45 0.87 -3.32 -28.18
N ASN A 46 0.48 -3.29 -29.45
CA ASN A 46 -0.54 -2.37 -29.92
C ASN A 46 -1.93 -2.72 -29.39
N PHE A 47 -2.24 -4.01 -29.28
CA PHE A 47 -3.52 -4.48 -28.75
C PHE A 47 -3.67 -4.08 -27.28
N ILE A 48 -2.67 -4.38 -26.45
CA ILE A 48 -2.65 -4.00 -25.04
C ILE A 48 -2.64 -2.47 -24.89
N ASN A 49 -1.92 -1.73 -25.72
CA ASN A 49 -1.95 -0.25 -25.70
C ASN A 49 -3.33 0.30 -26.08
N LYS A 50 -3.97 -0.27 -27.10
CA LYS A 50 -5.31 0.13 -27.55
C LYS A 50 -6.35 -0.03 -26.45
N TYR A 51 -6.24 -1.12 -25.68
CA TYR A 51 -7.14 -1.42 -24.57
C TYR A 51 -6.48 -1.21 -23.21
N GLU A 52 -5.49 -0.31 -23.10
CA GLU A 52 -4.72 -0.14 -21.86
C GLU A 52 -5.64 0.25 -20.70
N GLY A 53 -6.68 1.06 -20.93
CA GLY A 53 -7.66 1.39 -19.88
C GLY A 53 -8.54 0.24 -19.40
N GLU A 54 -8.62 -0.86 -20.16
CA GLU A 54 -9.42 -2.05 -19.83
C GLU A 54 -8.57 -3.25 -19.39
N LEU A 55 -7.32 -3.32 -19.86
CA LEU A 55 -6.37 -4.39 -19.59
C LEU A 55 -5.34 -4.00 -18.56
N ALA A 56 -4.86 -2.77 -18.63
CA ALA A 56 -3.99 -2.27 -17.59
C ALA A 56 -4.85 -2.03 -16.36
N ARG A 57 -4.54 -2.84 -15.35
CA ARG A 57 -4.45 -2.38 -13.97
C ARG A 57 -4.33 -0.87 -13.92
N MET A 58 -5.34 -0.19 -13.36
CA MET A 58 -5.36 1.27 -13.32
C MET A 58 -4.02 1.75 -12.76
N LYS A 59 -3.33 2.60 -13.52
CA LYS A 59 -2.07 3.20 -13.09
C LYS A 59 -2.37 4.39 -12.22
N PHE A 60 -1.81 4.39 -11.03
CA PHE A 60 -1.84 5.50 -10.11
C PHE A 60 -0.41 5.96 -9.85
N TYR A 61 -0.25 7.27 -9.72
CA TYR A 61 1.00 7.87 -9.29
C TYR A 61 1.29 7.55 -7.82
N LYS A 62 0.25 7.59 -6.96
CA LYS A 62 0.42 7.41 -5.52
C LYS A 62 -0.68 6.56 -4.92
N LEU A 63 -0.29 5.65 -4.03
CA LEU A 63 -1.13 4.95 -3.06
C LEU A 63 -0.69 5.37 -1.65
N SER A 64 -1.59 5.92 -0.84
CA SER A 64 -1.24 6.24 0.55
C SER A 64 -2.43 6.16 1.49
N GLN A 65 -2.15 5.98 2.77
CA GLN A 65 -3.13 6.16 3.84
C GLN A 65 -3.16 7.62 4.28
N ILE A 66 -4.36 8.18 4.49
CA ILE A 66 -4.54 9.55 4.99
C ILE A 66 -5.55 9.55 6.14
N GLY A 67 -5.38 10.46 7.11
CA GLY A 67 -6.36 10.68 8.18
C GLY A 67 -7.61 11.39 7.65
N ILE A 68 -8.80 11.09 8.21
CA ILE A 68 -10.04 11.74 7.76
C ILE A 68 -10.04 13.25 8.02
N LYS A 69 -9.44 13.74 9.11
CA LYS A 69 -9.34 15.19 9.38
C LYS A 69 -8.63 15.94 8.24
N MET A 70 -7.63 15.32 7.61
CA MET A 70 -6.96 15.88 6.41
C MET A 70 -7.85 15.88 5.16
N ILE A 71 -8.88 15.04 5.08
CA ILE A 71 -9.79 15.04 3.93
C ILE A 71 -10.59 16.33 3.90
N ASP A 72 -11.06 16.79 5.06
CA ASP A 72 -11.88 17.99 5.18
C ASP A 72 -11.07 19.26 4.84
N SER A 73 -9.76 19.27 5.13
CA SER A 73 -8.86 20.34 4.67
C SER A 73 -8.60 20.25 3.16
N LEU A 74 -8.37 19.06 2.61
CA LEU A 74 -8.18 18.87 1.18
C LEU A 74 -9.41 19.31 0.35
N GLU A 75 -10.63 19.16 0.86
CA GLU A 75 -11.83 19.67 0.17
C GLU A 75 -11.84 21.22 0.08
N LYS A 76 -11.25 21.91 1.06
CA LYS A 76 -11.11 23.38 1.06
C LYS A 76 -10.04 23.86 0.07
N ASP A 77 -8.95 23.09 -0.05
CA ASP A 77 -7.78 23.45 -0.88
C ASP A 77 -7.97 23.19 -2.39
N SER A 78 -9.20 23.21 -2.89
CA SER A 78 -9.58 23.02 -4.30
C SER A 78 -9.30 21.62 -4.89
N TYR A 79 -8.96 20.62 -4.08
CA TYR A 79 -8.85 19.24 -4.58
C TYR A 79 -10.22 18.67 -4.89
N LYS A 80 -10.35 18.05 -6.06
CA LYS A 80 -11.58 17.33 -6.43
C LYS A 80 -11.53 15.94 -5.84
N ILE A 81 -12.32 15.72 -4.80
CA ILE A 81 -12.46 14.41 -4.16
C ILE A 81 -13.50 13.60 -4.90
N LYS A 82 -13.07 12.50 -5.53
CA LYS A 82 -13.99 11.52 -6.08
C LYS A 82 -14.15 10.37 -5.08
N ARG A 83 -15.33 10.31 -4.46
CA ARG A 83 -15.75 9.13 -3.71
C ARG A 83 -16.06 8.03 -4.72
N LEU A 84 -15.39 6.90 -4.57
CA LEU A 84 -15.71 5.75 -5.40
C LEU A 84 -17.03 5.16 -4.90
N GLY A 85 -18.00 5.04 -5.80
CA GLY A 85 -19.34 4.54 -5.47
C GLY A 85 -19.32 3.09 -5.02
N PRO A 86 -20.40 2.60 -4.38
CA PRO A 86 -20.51 1.19 -4.00
C PRO A 86 -20.36 0.33 -5.25
N VAL A 87 -19.36 -0.55 -5.24
CA VAL A 87 -19.19 -1.49 -6.35
C VAL A 87 -20.09 -2.68 -6.08
N VAL A 88 -21.07 -2.88 -6.94
CA VAL A 88 -21.95 -4.05 -6.88
C VAL A 88 -21.18 -5.22 -7.46
N PHE A 89 -20.63 -6.06 -6.59
CA PHE A 89 -20.07 -7.35 -6.96
C PHE A 89 -20.97 -8.46 -6.44
N GLU A 90 -21.32 -9.39 -7.32
CA GLU A 90 -21.97 -10.65 -6.95
C GLU A 90 -20.90 -11.61 -6.42
N PHE A 91 -20.49 -11.39 -5.17
CA PHE A 91 -19.55 -12.28 -4.49
C PHE A 91 -20.29 -13.41 -3.78
N LEU A 92 -20.23 -14.63 -4.34
CA LEU A 92 -20.83 -15.81 -3.73
C LEU A 92 -20.01 -16.26 -2.51
N LEU A 93 -20.50 -15.92 -1.31
CA LEU A 93 -19.94 -16.39 -0.05
C LEU A 93 -20.37 -17.84 0.21
N ASN A 94 -19.41 -18.72 0.49
CA ASN A 94 -19.72 -20.03 1.06
C ASN A 94 -19.79 -19.97 2.60
N ASP A 95 -20.54 -20.90 3.21
CA ASP A 95 -20.78 -20.93 4.66
C ASP A 95 -19.49 -20.94 5.50
N LYS A 96 -18.45 -21.60 5.00
CA LYS A 96 -17.13 -21.66 5.65
C LYS A 96 -16.49 -20.27 5.73
N LEU A 97 -16.57 -19.49 4.66
CA LEU A 97 -16.02 -18.14 4.61
C LEU A 97 -16.84 -17.17 5.46
N VAL A 98 -18.18 -17.26 5.41
CA VAL A 98 -19.08 -16.48 6.29
C VAL A 98 -18.75 -16.71 7.75
N LYS A 99 -18.59 -17.98 8.17
CA LYS A 99 -18.22 -18.33 9.54
C LYS A 99 -16.87 -17.71 9.93
N LYS A 100 -15.85 -17.84 9.07
CA LYS A 100 -14.52 -17.24 9.30
C LYS A 100 -14.59 -15.72 9.47
N TRP A 101 -15.37 -15.05 8.64
CA TRP A 101 -15.51 -13.59 8.70
C TRP A 101 -16.28 -13.14 9.95
N ARG A 102 -17.33 -13.86 10.36
CA ARG A 102 -18.03 -13.59 11.63
C ARG A 102 -17.09 -13.70 12.83
N THR A 103 -16.20 -14.70 12.85
CA THR A 103 -15.21 -14.82 13.92
C THR A 103 -14.28 -13.62 13.97
N ALA A 104 -13.74 -13.18 12.84
CA ALA A 104 -12.84 -12.01 12.82
C ALA A 104 -13.53 -10.69 13.13
N ILE A 105 -14.81 -10.53 12.76
CA ILE A 105 -15.62 -9.38 13.20
C ILE A 105 -15.77 -9.41 14.73
N ALA A 106 -16.07 -10.57 15.33
CA ALA A 106 -16.19 -10.71 16.78
C ALA A 106 -14.86 -10.42 17.50
N GLU A 107 -13.73 -10.81 16.90
CA GLU A 107 -12.37 -10.50 17.37
C GLU A 107 -11.93 -9.06 17.05
N SER A 108 -12.76 -8.28 16.36
CA SER A 108 -12.47 -6.89 15.95
C SER A 108 -11.15 -6.74 15.19
N VAL A 109 -10.82 -7.70 14.30
CA VAL A 109 -9.59 -7.66 13.51
C VAL A 109 -9.54 -6.38 12.66
N PRO A 110 -8.55 -5.49 12.83
CA PRO A 110 -8.51 -4.23 12.10
C PRO A 110 -8.05 -4.42 10.66
N LEU A 111 -8.51 -3.55 9.75
CA LEU A 111 -8.09 -3.49 8.36
C LEU A 111 -6.68 -2.93 8.18
N PHE A 112 -6.24 -2.02 9.04
CA PHE A 112 -4.93 -1.38 9.00
C PHE A 112 -4.13 -1.72 10.26
N LEU A 113 -2.82 -1.93 10.15
CA LEU A 113 -1.97 -2.25 11.31
C LEU A 113 -1.76 -1.05 12.23
N HIS A 114 -1.72 0.17 11.67
CA HIS A 114 -1.55 1.39 12.44
C HIS A 114 -2.26 2.56 11.79
N GLY A 115 -2.62 3.52 12.63
CA GLY A 115 -2.96 4.84 12.18
C GLY A 115 -1.70 5.66 11.95
N VAL A 116 -1.62 6.38 10.83
CA VAL A 116 -0.63 7.46 10.70
C VAL A 116 -0.98 8.46 11.80
N ARG A 117 -0.10 8.62 12.79
CA ARG A 117 -0.24 9.73 13.74
C ARG A 117 0.06 11.00 12.95
N ASP A 118 -0.92 11.88 12.99
CA ASP A 118 -0.83 13.17 12.34
C ASP A 118 -0.16 14.11 13.33
N ASP A 119 1.16 14.24 13.20
CA ASP A 119 1.98 15.08 14.07
C ASP A 119 1.97 16.55 13.57
N SER A 120 1.23 16.86 12.49
CA SER A 120 1.15 18.23 11.96
C SER A 120 0.25 19.16 12.77
N ALA A 121 -0.26 18.71 13.93
CA ALA A 121 -1.13 19.52 14.78
C ALA A 121 -0.37 20.29 15.87
N ASP A 122 0.89 19.94 16.13
CA ASP A 122 1.59 20.40 17.34
C ASP A 122 2.69 21.45 17.06
N SER A 123 2.84 21.95 15.83
CA SER A 123 4.00 22.79 15.48
C SER A 123 3.78 24.31 15.52
N ASP A 124 2.56 24.84 15.68
CA ASP A 124 2.28 26.19 15.18
C ASP A 124 1.80 27.26 16.19
N ASP A 125 1.73 27.03 17.51
CA ASP A 125 1.22 28.11 18.40
C ASP A 125 1.83 28.23 19.82
N GLU A 126 3.08 27.83 20.03
CA GLU A 126 3.86 28.25 21.21
C GLU A 126 4.82 29.39 20.87
N SER A 127 4.28 30.53 20.43
CA SER A 127 4.93 31.82 20.69
C SER A 127 4.21 32.48 21.87
N GLU A 128 4.32 31.86 23.05
CA GLU A 128 4.04 32.53 24.32
C GLU A 128 5.21 33.47 24.62
N ASP A 129 5.13 34.68 24.09
CA ASP A 129 5.67 35.85 24.80
C ASP A 129 4.70 36.15 25.96
N ASN A 130 4.76 35.34 27.03
CA ASN A 130 4.11 35.67 28.31
C ASN A 130 5.16 36.17 29.30
N ASP A 131 5.18 37.49 29.40
CA ASP A 131 5.69 38.26 30.53
C ASP A 131 4.81 37.95 31.76
N GLU A 132 5.43 37.26 32.73
CA GLU A 132 5.16 37.21 34.18
C GLU A 132 3.69 37.18 34.68
N GLY A 133 3.29 35.99 35.14
CA GLY A 133 2.70 35.82 36.47
C GLY A 133 1.21 35.48 36.53
N ASP A 134 0.90 34.21 36.78
CA ASP A 134 -0.01 33.79 37.85
C ASP A 134 -0.05 32.25 37.95
N ASP A 135 0.09 31.74 39.18
CA ASP A 135 0.04 30.32 39.55
C ASP A 135 -1.38 29.75 39.31
N ALA A 136 -1.64 29.22 38.12
CA ALA A 136 -2.86 28.47 37.82
C ALA A 136 -2.53 26.99 37.63
N ASP A 137 -3.14 26.15 38.45
CA ASP A 137 -3.05 24.69 38.42
C ASP A 137 -3.38 24.14 37.01
N GLU A 138 -2.35 23.71 36.28
CA GLU A 138 -2.49 22.98 35.02
C GLU A 138 -3.04 21.59 35.33
N GLU A 139 -4.36 21.41 35.19
CA GLU A 139 -4.97 20.09 35.11
C GLU A 139 -4.55 19.44 33.76
N GLU A 140 -3.54 18.56 33.82
CA GLU A 140 -3.20 17.64 32.72
C GLU A 140 -4.46 16.85 32.31
N ASP A 141 -5.03 17.21 31.16
CA ASP A 141 -6.19 16.51 30.57
C ASP A 141 -5.73 15.17 29.98
N ASP A 142 -5.58 14.17 30.84
CA ASP A 142 -5.21 12.79 30.54
C ASP A 142 -6.23 12.03 29.65
N ASN A 143 -7.27 12.69 29.12
CA ASN A 143 -8.26 12.09 28.23
C ASN A 143 -7.84 12.04 26.74
N ALA A 144 -6.54 12.10 26.43
CA ALA A 144 -6.02 11.78 25.09
C ALA A 144 -6.13 10.27 24.73
N GLU A 145 -6.96 9.52 25.44
CA GLU A 145 -7.18 8.10 25.23
C GLU A 145 -8.14 7.87 24.05
N ASN A 146 -7.55 7.47 22.92
CA ASN A 146 -8.21 6.71 21.85
C ASN A 146 -9.22 7.45 20.97
N ASP A 147 -8.93 8.70 20.59
CA ASP A 147 -9.46 9.24 19.33
C ASP A 147 -8.79 8.47 18.17
N LEU A 148 -9.22 7.22 17.96
CA LEU A 148 -8.82 6.36 16.86
C LEU A 148 -9.27 7.06 15.58
N LYS A 149 -8.42 7.97 15.08
CA LYS A 149 -8.67 8.74 13.86
C LYS A 149 -9.09 7.76 12.77
N ASP A 150 -10.21 8.03 12.12
CA ASP A 150 -10.60 7.28 10.95
C ASP A 150 -9.58 7.52 9.83
N PHE A 151 -9.36 6.50 9.00
CA PHE A 151 -8.44 6.57 7.86
C PHE A 151 -9.15 6.32 6.54
N ALA A 152 -8.58 6.88 5.48
CA ALA A 152 -8.96 6.56 4.12
C ALA A 152 -7.73 6.18 3.29
N VAL A 153 -7.95 5.42 2.23
CA VAL A 153 -6.94 5.17 1.20
C VAL A 153 -7.09 6.22 0.11
N GLN A 154 -5.98 6.90 -0.19
CA GLN A 154 -5.88 7.91 -1.23
C GLN A 154 -5.18 7.32 -2.45
N LEU A 155 -5.76 7.56 -3.62
CA LEU A 155 -5.16 7.26 -4.92
C LEU A 155 -5.03 8.55 -5.73
N ILE A 156 -3.88 8.76 -6.35
CA ILE A 156 -3.60 9.92 -7.21
C ILE A 156 -3.28 9.40 -8.61
N LYS A 157 -3.90 9.96 -9.66
CA LYS A 157 -3.57 9.61 -11.04
C LYS A 157 -2.39 10.43 -11.55
N PRO A 158 -1.53 9.86 -12.41
CA PRO A 158 -0.34 10.57 -12.93
C PRO A 158 -0.70 11.82 -13.74
N GLU A 159 -1.80 11.77 -14.50
CA GLU A 159 -2.22 12.88 -15.36
C GLU A 159 -2.86 14.04 -14.57
N ASP A 160 -3.18 13.82 -13.30
CA ASP A 160 -3.99 14.78 -12.55
C ASP A 160 -3.72 14.76 -11.04
N MET A 161 -2.62 15.39 -10.65
CA MET A 161 -2.25 15.54 -9.24
C MET A 161 -3.28 16.32 -8.41
N LYS A 162 -4.21 17.04 -9.06
CA LYS A 162 -5.29 17.78 -8.38
C LYS A 162 -6.49 16.90 -8.04
N PHE A 163 -6.61 15.71 -8.64
CA PHE A 163 -7.73 14.81 -8.38
C PHE A 163 -7.27 13.65 -7.51
N ARG A 164 -7.96 13.52 -6.37
CA ARG A 164 -7.70 12.50 -5.37
C ARG A 164 -8.91 11.58 -5.31
N TYR A 165 -8.68 10.29 -5.50
CA TYR A 165 -9.69 9.27 -5.27
C TYR A 165 -9.56 8.85 -3.82
N ILE A 166 -10.65 9.00 -3.06
CA ILE A 166 -10.66 8.70 -1.63
C ILE A 166 -11.57 7.51 -1.39
N LEU A 167 -10.94 6.46 -0.87
CA LEU A 167 -11.57 5.22 -0.44
C LEU A 167 -11.72 5.23 1.07
N LYS A 168 -12.91 5.61 1.54
CA LYS A 168 -13.27 5.46 2.95
C LYS A 168 -13.57 3.99 3.20
N MET A 169 -12.74 3.32 4.00
CA MET A 169 -12.93 1.94 4.41
C MET A 169 -13.02 1.88 5.94
N PRO A 170 -13.88 1.03 6.51
CA PRO A 170 -13.98 0.93 7.95
C PRO A 170 -12.66 0.41 8.52
N LYS A 171 -12.22 1.00 9.63
CA LYS A 171 -11.01 0.55 10.32
C LYS A 171 -11.18 -0.86 10.89
N ILE A 172 -12.35 -1.13 11.48
CA ILE A 172 -12.75 -2.44 11.99
C ILE A 172 -14.10 -2.76 11.35
N PRO A 173 -14.20 -3.80 10.52
CA PRO A 173 -15.46 -4.22 9.93
C PRO A 173 -16.40 -4.75 11.01
N LYS A 174 -17.65 -4.29 10.98
CA LYS A 174 -18.71 -4.65 11.94
C LYS A 174 -19.72 -5.62 11.34
N THR A 175 -19.79 -5.72 10.01
CA THR A 175 -20.77 -6.56 9.30
C THR A 175 -20.13 -7.35 8.17
N ILE A 176 -20.84 -8.38 7.69
CA ILE A 176 -20.38 -9.17 6.53
C ILE A 176 -20.42 -8.33 5.26
N GLU A 177 -21.38 -7.41 5.14
CA GLU A 177 -21.52 -6.47 4.04
C GLU A 177 -20.28 -5.56 3.95
N GLU A 178 -19.81 -5.03 5.08
CA GLU A 178 -18.56 -4.27 5.15
C GLU A 178 -17.34 -5.12 4.73
N MET A 179 -17.28 -6.39 5.15
CA MET A 179 -16.22 -7.31 4.72
C MET A 179 -16.21 -7.55 3.22
N ILE A 180 -17.39 -7.68 2.60
CA ILE A 180 -17.53 -7.80 1.14
C ILE A 180 -16.98 -6.54 0.47
N VAL A 181 -17.37 -5.36 0.95
CA VAL A 181 -16.92 -4.07 0.40
C VAL A 181 -15.40 -3.94 0.50
N ILE A 182 -14.80 -4.25 1.65
CA ILE A 182 -13.35 -4.22 1.84
C ILE A 182 -12.66 -5.18 0.88
N ARG A 183 -13.16 -6.42 0.78
CA ARG A 183 -12.62 -7.41 -0.17
C ARG A 183 -12.61 -6.88 -1.59
N CYS A 184 -13.74 -6.33 -2.04
CA CYS A 184 -13.88 -5.81 -3.40
C CYS A 184 -12.89 -4.68 -3.67
N TRP A 185 -12.73 -3.74 -2.73
CA TRP A 185 -11.75 -2.66 -2.86
C TRP A 185 -10.31 -3.16 -2.88
N LEU A 186 -9.95 -4.05 -1.96
CA LEU A 186 -8.60 -4.63 -1.94
C LEU A 186 -8.31 -5.41 -3.22
N GLU A 187 -9.27 -6.16 -3.74
CA GLU A 187 -9.13 -6.88 -5.00
C GLU A 187 -8.89 -5.92 -6.17
N GLN A 188 -9.59 -4.79 -6.22
CA GLN A 188 -9.33 -3.76 -7.21
C GLN A 188 -7.94 -3.13 -7.04
N LEU A 189 -7.53 -2.81 -5.81
CA LEU A 189 -6.22 -2.21 -5.55
C LEU A 189 -5.06 -3.17 -5.87
N LEU A 190 -5.21 -4.47 -5.58
CA LEU A 190 -4.24 -5.51 -5.96
C LEU A 190 -4.15 -5.68 -7.48
N ASN A 191 -5.23 -5.34 -8.19
CA ASN A 191 -5.28 -5.23 -9.64
C ASN A 191 -4.92 -3.83 -10.15
N CYS A 192 -4.29 -2.97 -9.37
CA CYS A 192 -3.72 -1.70 -9.83
C CYS A 192 -2.18 -1.77 -9.91
N ALA A 193 -1.59 -0.76 -10.54
CA ALA A 193 -0.15 -0.55 -10.50
C ALA A 193 0.14 0.87 -10.02
N PHE A 194 1.11 1.03 -9.14
CA PHE A 194 1.44 2.31 -8.53
C PHE A 194 2.87 2.71 -8.85
N GLU A 195 3.08 3.99 -9.12
CA GLU A 195 4.45 4.53 -9.16
C GLU A 195 5.00 4.57 -7.74
N ASN A 196 4.27 5.18 -6.81
CA ASN A 196 4.68 5.33 -5.44
C ASN A 196 3.63 4.76 -4.47
N ALA A 197 4.08 4.08 -3.42
CA ALA A 197 3.24 3.71 -2.28
C ALA A 197 3.86 4.25 -0.99
N HIS A 198 3.07 4.94 -0.17
CA HIS A 198 3.56 5.63 1.03
C HIS A 198 2.72 5.23 2.24
N ASN A 199 3.37 4.72 3.29
CA ASN A 199 2.81 4.53 4.64
C ASN A 199 1.45 3.80 4.66
N ILE A 200 1.15 2.96 3.66
CA ILE A 200 -0.11 2.21 3.58
C ILE A 200 0.11 0.80 4.07
N ILE A 201 -0.46 0.48 5.22
CA ILE A 201 -0.25 -0.82 5.86
C ILE A 201 -1.58 -1.46 6.20
N PHE A 202 -2.05 -2.28 5.26
CA PHE A 202 -3.13 -3.20 5.53
C PHE A 202 -2.67 -4.27 6.51
N ASN A 203 -3.58 -4.74 7.36
CA ASN A 203 -3.33 -5.87 8.22
C ASN A 203 -3.15 -7.14 7.38
N PRO A 204 -1.97 -7.81 7.41
CA PRO A 204 -1.76 -9.05 6.69
C PRO A 204 -2.78 -10.12 7.08
N GLN A 205 -3.17 -10.19 8.36
CA GLN A 205 -4.20 -11.11 8.84
C GLN A 205 -5.54 -10.83 8.16
N MET A 206 -5.90 -9.55 7.97
CA MET A 206 -7.12 -9.18 7.25
C MET A 206 -7.04 -9.60 5.78
N ILE A 207 -5.92 -9.35 5.10
CA ILE A 207 -5.72 -9.80 3.70
C ILE A 207 -5.87 -11.32 3.60
N ASP A 208 -5.23 -12.08 4.49
CA ASP A 208 -5.32 -13.55 4.48
C ASP A 208 -6.71 -14.05 4.90
N LEU A 209 -7.45 -13.26 5.67
CA LEU A 209 -8.82 -13.56 6.00
C LEU A 209 -9.73 -13.44 4.77
N LEU A 210 -9.55 -12.38 3.99
CA LEU A 210 -10.33 -12.08 2.80
C LEU A 210 -9.95 -12.97 1.60
N PHE A 211 -8.66 -13.29 1.43
CA PHE A 211 -8.12 -13.96 0.24
C PHE A 211 -7.42 -15.31 0.52
N GLY A 212 -7.36 -15.78 1.77
CA GLY A 212 -6.52 -16.93 2.16
C GLY A 212 -6.79 -18.23 1.40
N ASN A 213 -8.04 -18.49 1.05
CA ASN A 213 -8.43 -19.71 0.30
C ASN A 213 -8.22 -19.58 -1.21
N ASP A 214 -7.96 -18.36 -1.69
CA ASP A 214 -7.85 -18.08 -3.11
C ASP A 214 -6.39 -18.14 -3.55
N LYS A 215 -6.04 -19.19 -4.30
CA LYS A 215 -4.72 -19.33 -4.90
C LYS A 215 -4.57 -18.51 -6.19
N THR A 216 -5.67 -17.99 -6.74
CA THR A 216 -5.68 -17.30 -8.03
C THR A 216 -5.41 -15.80 -7.89
N ILE A 217 -5.76 -15.22 -6.74
CA ILE A 217 -5.57 -13.79 -6.49
C ILE A 217 -4.12 -13.53 -6.06
N LEU A 218 -3.44 -12.66 -6.80
CA LEU A 218 -2.15 -12.12 -6.40
C LEU A 218 -2.32 -11.33 -5.11
N LYS A 219 -1.55 -11.71 -4.08
CA LYS A 219 -1.61 -11.09 -2.75
C LYS A 219 -0.60 -9.96 -2.57
N GLN A 220 -0.12 -9.40 -3.69
CA GLN A 220 0.90 -8.37 -3.73
C GLN A 220 0.44 -7.15 -4.51
N PHE A 221 0.71 -5.97 -3.95
CA PHE A 221 0.57 -4.69 -4.62
C PHE A 221 1.79 -4.45 -5.51
N HIS A 222 1.56 -3.99 -6.73
CA HIS A 222 2.63 -3.76 -7.70
C HIS A 222 3.02 -2.28 -7.67
N VAL A 223 4.25 -1.99 -7.24
CA VAL A 223 4.72 -0.63 -7.00
C VAL A 223 6.10 -0.43 -7.61
N GLN A 224 6.38 0.74 -8.19
CA GLN A 224 7.76 1.03 -8.59
C GLN A 224 8.58 1.33 -7.35
N SER A 225 8.09 2.26 -6.54
CA SER A 225 8.75 2.81 -5.37
C SER A 225 7.86 2.65 -4.15
N PHE A 226 8.42 2.14 -3.06
CA PHE A 226 7.74 2.04 -1.77
C PHE A 226 8.47 2.86 -0.72
N TYR A 227 7.73 3.78 -0.10
CA TYR A 227 8.23 4.70 0.91
C TYR A 227 7.65 4.30 2.26
N LEU A 228 8.55 3.99 3.18
CA LEU A 228 8.25 3.59 4.53
C LEU A 228 8.78 4.64 5.51
N GLU A 229 7.87 5.30 6.19
CA GLU A 229 8.22 6.10 7.35
C GLU A 229 8.30 5.20 8.57
N ALA A 230 9.53 4.95 9.02
CA ALA A 230 9.81 4.08 10.14
C ALA A 230 9.68 4.87 11.45
N ARG A 231 8.72 4.45 12.28
CA ARG A 231 8.52 4.93 13.64
C ARG A 231 8.75 3.82 14.65
N ASN A 232 9.12 4.18 15.86
CA ASN A 232 9.73 3.27 16.84
C ASN A 232 8.95 1.98 17.14
N ASN A 233 7.64 2.03 17.36
CA ASN A 233 6.94 0.87 17.90
C ASN A 233 6.44 -0.14 16.85
N THR A 234 6.67 0.08 15.55
CA THR A 234 6.01 -0.72 14.50
C THR A 234 6.88 -1.15 13.33
N ILE A 235 8.16 -0.77 13.30
CA ILE A 235 9.04 -1.00 12.15
C ILE A 235 9.04 -2.45 11.65
N GLU A 236 9.03 -3.44 12.55
CA GLU A 236 9.09 -4.86 12.18
C GLU A 236 7.90 -5.28 11.32
N ASN A 237 6.69 -4.94 11.78
CA ASN A 237 5.45 -5.28 11.09
C ASN A 237 5.37 -4.55 9.74
N PHE A 238 5.85 -3.31 9.72
CA PHE A 238 5.89 -2.43 8.56
C PHE A 238 6.81 -3.01 7.47
N LEU A 239 8.04 -3.39 7.84
CA LEU A 239 9.01 -4.02 6.95
C LEU A 239 8.52 -5.37 6.44
N LYS A 240 8.03 -6.24 7.34
CA LYS A 240 7.48 -7.55 6.96
C LYS A 240 6.29 -7.41 6.01
N PHE A 241 5.43 -6.42 6.20
CA PHE A 241 4.34 -6.14 5.28
C PHE A 241 4.87 -5.68 3.92
N GLY A 242 5.76 -4.68 3.90
CA GLY A 242 6.43 -4.17 2.70
C GLY A 242 7.00 -5.29 1.84
N LEU A 243 7.86 -6.13 2.43
CA LEU A 243 8.56 -7.20 1.74
C LEU A 243 7.67 -8.32 1.21
N ASN A 244 6.61 -8.66 1.94
CA ASN A 244 5.78 -9.81 1.60
C ASN A 244 4.56 -9.45 0.74
N ARG A 245 4.08 -8.20 0.84
CA ARG A 245 2.84 -7.74 0.20
C ARG A 245 3.06 -6.71 -0.89
N PHE A 246 4.29 -6.27 -1.16
CA PHE A 246 4.59 -5.45 -2.32
C PHE A 246 5.57 -6.15 -3.26
N ALA A 247 5.25 -6.13 -4.55
CA ALA A 247 6.19 -6.40 -5.62
C ALA A 247 6.80 -5.05 -6.04
N ILE A 248 7.99 -4.76 -5.50
CA ILE A 248 8.71 -3.49 -5.67
C ILE A 248 9.69 -3.61 -6.83
N TYR A 249 9.62 -2.71 -7.80
CA TYR A 249 10.41 -2.82 -9.04
C TYR A 249 11.60 -1.86 -9.15
N LYS A 250 11.62 -0.79 -8.37
CA LYS A 250 12.65 0.25 -8.43
C LYS A 250 13.34 0.44 -7.09
N ASP A 251 12.65 1.03 -6.11
CA ASP A 251 13.27 1.39 -4.84
C ASP A 251 12.37 1.13 -3.63
N PHE A 252 13.01 0.74 -2.53
CA PHE A 252 12.42 0.61 -1.21
C PHE A 252 13.08 1.63 -0.30
N THR A 253 12.41 2.76 -0.09
CA THR A 253 12.95 3.88 0.68
C THR A 253 12.41 3.83 2.11
N ILE A 254 13.32 3.89 3.08
CA ILE A 254 12.99 3.94 4.50
C ILE A 254 13.45 5.30 5.02
N VAL A 255 12.51 6.07 5.55
CA VAL A 255 12.76 7.39 6.15
C VAL A 255 12.54 7.27 7.64
N PHE A 256 13.50 7.71 8.44
CA PHE A 256 13.37 7.70 9.89
C PHE A 256 13.00 9.12 10.34
N ARG A 257 11.98 9.25 11.18
CA ARG A 257 11.59 10.57 11.71
C ARG A 257 11.92 10.75 13.18
N ASP A 258 12.12 9.64 13.88
CA ASP A 258 12.39 9.58 15.30
C ASP A 258 13.66 8.76 15.54
N ASP A 259 14.29 9.00 16.70
CA ASP A 259 15.38 8.16 17.19
C ASP A 259 14.94 6.71 17.27
N ILE A 260 15.51 5.86 16.42
CA ILE A 260 15.16 4.45 16.40
C ILE A 260 15.78 3.75 17.60
N SER A 261 14.98 3.00 18.35
CA SER A 261 15.51 2.16 19.41
C SER A 261 16.53 1.17 18.84
N LYS A 262 17.58 0.88 19.62
CA LYS A 262 18.60 -0.11 19.26
C LYS A 262 18.02 -1.47 18.81
N GLN A 263 16.91 -1.90 19.42
CA GLN A 263 16.23 -3.14 19.04
C GLN A 263 15.65 -3.08 17.62
N ASN A 264 15.06 -1.95 17.25
CA ASN A 264 14.48 -1.74 15.93
C ASN A 264 15.53 -1.63 14.83
N GLU A 265 16.68 -1.02 15.15
CA GLU A 265 17.86 -1.06 14.28
C GLU A 265 18.23 -2.53 13.99
N ASP A 266 18.41 -3.35 15.02
CA ASP A 266 18.80 -4.76 14.85
C ASP A 266 17.75 -5.56 14.02
N ILE A 267 16.47 -5.30 14.21
CA ILE A 267 15.39 -5.90 13.42
C ILE A 267 15.48 -5.48 11.95
N LEU A 268 15.61 -4.17 11.69
CA LEU A 268 15.76 -3.62 10.36
C LEU A 268 16.95 -4.27 9.64
N PHE A 269 18.10 -4.35 10.30
CA PHE A 269 19.30 -4.97 9.73
C PHE A 269 19.13 -6.44 9.44
N ASN A 270 18.56 -7.20 10.37
CA ASN A 270 18.29 -8.60 10.15
C ASN A 270 17.37 -8.81 8.95
N ILE A 271 16.36 -7.97 8.78
CA ILE A 271 15.46 -8.04 7.64
C ILE A 271 16.19 -7.71 6.33
N ILE A 272 16.99 -6.64 6.30
CA ILE A 272 17.68 -6.22 5.08
C ILE A 272 18.79 -7.21 4.68
N ILE A 273 19.55 -7.74 5.63
CA ILE A 273 20.59 -8.74 5.33
C ILE A 273 19.97 -10.03 4.79
N ASN A 274 18.87 -10.49 5.39
CA ASN A 274 18.28 -11.79 5.03
C ASN A 274 17.32 -11.71 3.83
N GLU A 275 16.65 -10.57 3.63
CA GLU A 275 15.61 -10.41 2.60
C GLU A 275 15.87 -9.28 1.60
N GLY A 276 16.91 -8.46 1.78
CA GLY A 276 17.23 -7.33 0.92
C GLY A 276 17.56 -7.71 -0.51
N ASN A 277 17.99 -8.96 -0.76
CA ASN A 277 18.18 -9.49 -2.10
C ASN A 277 16.88 -9.59 -2.93
N LYS A 278 15.71 -9.57 -2.28
CA LYS A 278 14.39 -9.49 -2.94
C LYS A 278 14.09 -8.07 -3.43
N LEU A 279 14.78 -7.07 -2.88
CA LEU A 279 14.57 -5.66 -3.19
C LEU A 279 15.52 -5.22 -4.32
N PRO A 280 15.05 -4.45 -5.31
CA PRO A 280 15.91 -3.99 -6.39
C PRO A 280 16.96 -2.98 -5.92
N GLN A 281 16.54 -2.05 -5.05
CA GLN A 281 17.34 -1.00 -4.43
C GLN A 281 16.72 -0.65 -3.07
N VAL A 282 17.57 -0.42 -2.06
CA VAL A 282 17.15 0.06 -0.74
C VAL A 282 17.74 1.44 -0.52
N CYS A 283 16.90 2.41 -0.18
CA CYS A 283 17.30 3.78 0.11
C CYS A 283 16.99 4.09 1.57
N PHE A 284 17.89 4.81 2.23
CA PHE A 284 17.68 5.32 3.58
C PHE A 284 17.72 6.84 3.54
N GLY A 285 16.77 7.49 4.22
CA GLY A 285 16.72 8.94 4.39
C GLY A 285 16.50 9.31 5.85
N ASP A 286 16.92 10.54 6.20
CA ASP A 286 16.71 11.18 7.50
C ASP A 286 17.10 10.28 8.69
N PHE A 287 18.39 10.00 8.91
CA PHE A 287 18.84 9.28 10.12
C PHE A 287 20.04 9.98 10.76
N ASP A 288 19.95 10.20 12.08
CA ASP A 288 21.03 10.79 12.88
C ASP A 288 21.91 9.72 13.57
N SER A 289 21.55 8.44 13.43
CA SER A 289 22.30 7.34 14.05
C SER A 289 23.56 7.01 13.23
N PHE A 290 24.73 7.39 13.76
CA PHE A 290 26.04 6.98 13.23
C PHE A 290 26.15 5.45 13.06
N ARG A 291 25.52 4.68 13.94
CA ARG A 291 25.50 3.22 13.87
C ARG A 291 24.77 2.74 12.63
N LEU A 292 23.67 3.41 12.26
CA LEU A 292 22.94 3.13 11.03
C LEU A 292 23.80 3.39 9.81
N TYR A 293 24.58 4.48 9.82
CA TYR A 293 25.51 4.79 8.72
C TYR A 293 26.53 3.66 8.50
N ASP A 294 27.24 3.25 9.56
CA ASP A 294 28.26 2.20 9.47
C ASP A 294 27.68 0.87 8.94
N LEU A 295 26.48 0.53 9.40
CA LEU A 295 25.79 -0.68 8.97
C LEU A 295 25.26 -0.58 7.54
N ILE A 296 24.77 0.59 7.10
CA ILE A 296 24.39 0.81 5.70
C ILE A 296 25.61 0.66 4.80
N VAL A 297 26.76 1.19 5.21
CA VAL A 297 28.02 1.01 4.46
C VAL A 297 28.36 -0.47 4.35
N GLU A 298 28.28 -1.23 5.44
CA GLU A 298 28.53 -2.68 5.43
C GLU A 298 27.58 -3.44 4.50
N VAL A 299 26.28 -3.14 4.57
CA VAL A 299 25.22 -3.79 3.77
C VAL A 299 25.24 -3.34 2.31
N SER A 300 25.67 -2.12 2.00
CA SER A 300 25.76 -1.59 0.63
C SER A 300 26.75 -2.35 -0.27
N TYR A 301 27.71 -3.07 0.34
CA TYR A 301 28.56 -3.99 -0.40
C TYR A 301 27.82 -5.26 -0.85
N GLN A 302 26.73 -5.62 -0.17
CA GLN A 302 25.96 -6.85 -0.42
C GLN A 302 24.66 -6.59 -1.19
N CYS A 303 24.01 -5.45 -0.92
CA CYS A 303 22.78 -4.99 -1.57
C CYS A 303 23.07 -3.67 -2.28
N LYS A 304 22.39 -3.35 -3.39
CA LYS A 304 22.46 -2.02 -4.03
C LYS A 304 21.78 -0.97 -3.13
N ALA A 305 22.39 -0.67 -1.99
CA ALA A 305 21.87 0.26 -0.99
C ALA A 305 22.57 1.60 -1.11
N TYR A 306 21.81 2.69 -0.95
CA TYR A 306 22.32 4.05 -1.04
C TYR A 306 21.73 4.91 0.09
N SER A 307 22.54 5.84 0.61
CA SER A 307 22.07 6.91 1.50
C SER A 307 21.61 8.09 0.64
N LEU A 308 20.41 8.60 0.93
CA LEU A 308 19.96 9.90 0.45
C LEU A 308 20.44 10.93 1.47
N GLN A 309 21.40 11.76 1.05
CA GLN A 309 21.79 12.98 1.78
C GLN A 309 20.78 14.09 1.51
#